data_AF-A0A497L7V6-F1
#
_entry.id   AF-A0A497L7V6-F1
#
_cell.length_a   1.000
_cell.length_b   1.000
_cell.length_c   1.000
_cell.angle_alpha   90.00
_cell.angle_beta   90.00
_cell.angle_gamma   90.00
#
_symmetry.space_group_name_H-M   'P 1'
#
loop_
_entity.id
_entity.type
_entity.pdbx_description
1 polymer ?
#
loop_
_entity_poly.entity_id
_entity_poly.type
_entity_poly.pdbx_seq_one_letter_code
_entity_poly.pdbx_strand_id
1 'polypeptide(L)' 'MVNILLGALQPEAERPSSPRSRVSMEAEGRWLIMRINASDIAALRAALNSYLRWAAAVLDVVDRVR' A
#
# COMPACT_ATOMS: atom_id res chain seq x y z
N MET A 1 9.75 9.24 -6.41
CA MET A 1 9.58 7.86 -5.94
C MET A 1 8.39 7.73 -5.00
N VAL A 2 8.41 8.37 -3.82
CA VAL A 2 7.32 8.26 -2.83
C VAL A 2 5.95 8.68 -3.38
N ASN A 3 5.88 9.77 -4.14
CA ASN A 3 4.63 10.23 -4.76
C ASN A 3 4.10 9.27 -5.83
N ILE A 4 4.99 8.52 -6.50
CA ILE A 4 4.60 7.51 -7.49
C ILE A 4 3.97 6.33 -6.75
N LEU A 5 4.60 5.86 -5.67
CA LEU A 5 4.04 4.80 -4.83
C LEU A 5 2.70 5.20 -4.20
N LEU A 6 2.61 6.41 -3.64
CA LEU A 6 1.37 6.92 -3.06
C LEU A 6 0.26 6.96 -4.12
N GLY A 7 0.51 7.58 -5.28
CA GLY A 7 -0.48 7.67 -6.36
C GLY A 7 -0.89 6.32 -6.93
N ALA A 8 0.02 5.34 -6.99
CA ALA A 8 -0.27 4.01 -7.50
C ALA A 8 -1.07 3.14 -6.50
N LEU A 9 -0.82 3.30 -5.19
CA LEU A 9 -1.41 2.43 -4.15
C LEU A 9 -2.65 3.03 -3.47
N GLN A 10 -2.79 4.35 -3.47
CA GLN A 10 -3.90 5.04 -2.81
C GLN A 10 -5.30 4.61 -3.29
N PRO A 11 -5.55 4.34 -4.59
CA PRO A 11 -6.85 3.85 -5.04
C PRO A 11 -7.31 2.55 -4.34
N GLU A 12 -6.37 1.65 -4.01
CA GLU A 12 -6.66 0.40 -3.30
C GLU A 12 -7.02 0.64 -1.83
N ALA A 13 -6.48 1.71 -1.22
CA ALA A 13 -6.83 2.11 0.15
C ALA A 13 -8.21 2.77 0.22
N GLU A 14 -8.60 3.52 -0.81
CA GLU A 14 -9.90 4.20 -0.89
C GLU A 14 -11.05 3.24 -1.25
N ARG A 15 -10.75 2.14 -1.95
CA ARG A 15 -11.73 1.14 -2.40
C ARG A 15 -11.37 -0.27 -1.93
N PRO A 16 -11.39 -0.52 -0.61
CA PRO A 16 -10.96 -1.81 -0.08
C PRO A 16 -11.91 -2.93 -0.53
N SER A 17 -11.33 -4.06 -0.91
CA SER A 17 -12.06 -5.28 -1.30
C SER A 17 -12.74 -5.99 -0.13
N SER A 18 -12.43 -5.61 1.11
CA SER A 18 -13.03 -6.16 2.32
C SER A 18 -13.17 -5.09 3.42
N PRO A 19 -14.29 -5.07 4.17
CA PRO A 19 -14.45 -4.16 5.31
C PRO A 19 -13.59 -4.56 6.53
N ARG A 20 -12.94 -5.73 6.50
CA ARG A 20 -12.16 -6.28 7.62
C ARG A 20 -10.79 -5.62 7.81
N SER A 21 -10.39 -4.75 6.89
CA SER A 21 -9.16 -3.97 6.98
C SER A 21 -9.37 -2.56 6.45
N ARG A 22 -8.77 -1.58 7.13
CA ARG A 22 -8.65 -0.20 6.67
C ARG A 22 -7.18 0.17 6.56
N VAL A 23 -6.81 0.81 5.45
CA VAL A 23 -5.46 1.29 5.20
C VAL A 23 -5.51 2.77 4.94
N SER A 24 -4.61 3.53 5.55
CA SER A 24 -4.33 4.92 5.18
C SER A 24 -2.85 5.07 4.85
N MET A 25 -2.56 6.00 3.94
CA MET A 25 -1.21 6.20 3.41
C MET A 25 -0.91 7.68 3.31
N GLU A 26 0.31 8.07 3.64
CA GLU A 26 0.81 9.44 3.48
C GLU A 26 2.28 9.42 3.06
N ALA A 27 2.70 10.48 2.37
CA ALA A 27 4.10 10.70 2.02
C ALA A 27 4.72 11.70 3.01
N GLU A 28 5.82 11.30 3.64
CA GLU A 28 6.62 12.15 4.53
C GLU A 28 8.07 12.19 4.03
N GLY A 29 8.42 13.27 3.31
CA GLY A 29 9.75 13.43 2.72
C GLY A 29 10.06 12.34 1.68
N ARG A 30 10.89 11.35 2.05
CA ARG A 30 11.23 10.20 1.20
C ARG A 30 10.51 8.91 1.60
N TRP A 31 9.67 8.97 2.63
CA TRP A 31 9.02 7.82 3.24
C TRP A 31 7.56 7.74 2.86
N LEU A 32 7.09 6.53 2.53
CA LEU A 32 5.68 6.22 2.44
C LEU A 32 5.26 5.60 3.77
N ILE A 33 4.39 6.26 4.51
CA ILE A 33 3.87 5.77 5.79
C ILE A 33 2.52 5.11 5.51
N MET A 34 2.40 3.81 5.84
CA MET A 34 1.16 3.06 5.76
C MET A 34 0.67 2.70 7.15
N ARG A 35 -0.59 3.01 7.45
CA ARG A 35 -1.26 2.58 8.69
C ARG A 35 -2.34 1.57 8.34
N ILE A 36 -2.19 0.34 8.83
CA ILE A 36 -3.11 -0.77 8.55
C ILE A 36 -3.80 -1.16 9.85
N ASN A 37 -5.13 -1.06 9.87
CA ASN A 37 -5.98 -1.56 10.95
C ASN A 37 -6.85 -2.70 10.43
N ALA A 38 -6.97 -3.78 11.18
CA ALA A 38 -7.77 -4.93 10.79
C ALA A 38 -8.49 -5.55 12.00
N SER A 39 -9.61 -6.24 11.75
CA SER A 39 -10.44 -6.89 12.78
C SER A 39 -9.78 -8.12 13.41
N ASP A 40 -8.87 -8.75 12.68
CA ASP A 40 -8.22 -10.00 13.07
C ASP A 40 -6.84 -10.13 12.41
N ILE A 41 -6.01 -11.03 12.94
CA ILE A 41 -4.63 -11.26 12.46
C ILE A 41 -4.60 -11.73 11.00
N ALA A 42 -5.59 -12.52 10.57
CA ALA A 42 -5.62 -13.03 9.20
C ALA A 42 -5.88 -11.90 8.19
N ALA A 43 -6.79 -10.99 8.50
CA ALA A 43 -7.06 -9.78 7.73
C ALA A 43 -5.86 -8.83 7.72
N LEU A 44 -5.18 -8.64 8.87
CA LEU A 44 -3.96 -7.84 8.93
C LEU A 44 -2.87 -8.41 8.02
N ARG A 45 -2.60 -9.72 8.11
CA ARG A 45 -1.61 -10.41 7.28
C ARG A 45 -1.97 -10.33 5.80
N ALA A 46 -3.26 -10.48 5.46
CA ALA A 46 -3.73 -10.35 4.09
C ALA A 46 -3.48 -8.94 3.54
N ALA A 47 -3.90 -7.90 4.27
CA ALA A 47 -3.69 -6.51 3.87
C ALA A 47 -2.19 -6.20 3.73
N LEU A 48 -1.39 -6.48 4.76
CA LEU A 48 0.06 -6.23 4.75
C LEU A 48 0.73 -6.89 3.54
N ASN A 49 0.45 -8.17 3.30
CA ASN A 49 1.06 -8.91 2.20
C ASN A 49 0.63 -8.39 0.82
N SER A 50 -0.60 -7.89 0.68
CA SER A 50 -1.06 -7.28 -0.58
C SER A 50 -0.33 -5.96 -0.84
N TYR A 51 -0.34 -5.03 0.11
CA TYR A 51 0.29 -3.72 -0.06
C TYR A 51 1.80 -3.80 -0.28
N LEU A 52 2.51 -4.66 0.46
CA LEU A 52 3.95 -4.85 0.23
C LEU A 52 4.24 -5.42 -1.16
N ARG A 53 3.41 -6.35 -1.63
CA ARG A 53 3.57 -6.94 -2.97
C ARG A 53 3.31 -5.93 -4.08
N TRP A 54 2.27 -5.11 -3.93
CA TRP A 54 1.99 -4.05 -4.89
C TRP A 54 3.07 -2.97 -4.87
N ALA A 55 3.57 -2.58 -3.70
CA ALA A 55 4.69 -1.67 -3.59
C ALA A 55 5.93 -2.21 -4.32
N ALA A 56 6.26 -3.49 -4.11
CA ALA A 56 7.36 -4.15 -4.84
C ALA A 56 7.14 -4.13 -6.35
N ALA A 57 5.94 -4.45 -6.83
CA ALA A 57 5.62 -4.42 -8.26
C ALA A 57 5.76 -3.01 -8.87
N VAL A 58 5.33 -1.97 -8.16
CA VAL A 58 5.50 -0.57 -8.60
C VAL A 58 6.99 -0.21 -8.66
N LEU A 59 7.78 -0.59 -7.64
CA LEU A 59 9.22 -0.35 -7.62
C LEU A 59 9.93 -1.05 -8.78
N ASP A 60 9.61 -2.32 -9.05
CA ASP A 60 10.18 -3.09 -10.16
C ASP A 60 9.88 -2.44 -11.52
N VAL A 61 8.65 -1.96 -11.73
CA VAL A 61 8.28 -1.26 -12.97
C VAL A 61 9.05 0.05 -13.11
N VAL A 62 9.11 0.85 -12.04
CA VAL A 62 9.82 2.14 -12.04
C VAL A 62 11.32 1.95 -12.30
N ASP A 63 11.92 0.90 -11.75
CA ASP A 63 13.33 0.57 -11.98
C ASP A 63 13.61 0.20 -13.45
N ARG A 64 12.69 -0.53 -14.10
CA ARG A 64 12.83 -0.96 -15.49
C ARG A 64 12.62 0.14 -16.54
N VAL A 65 11.90 1.20 -16.20
CA VAL A 65 11.62 2.32 -17.12
C VAL A 65 12.54 3.52 -16.91
N ARG A 66 13.51 3.39 -16.00
CA ARG A 66 14.49 4.42 -15.66
C ARG A 66 15.81 4.17 -16.39
#